data_AF-A0A954EJ36-F1
#
_entry.id   AF-A0A954EJ36-F1
#
_cell.length_a   1.000
_cell.length_b   1.000
_cell.length_c   1.000
_cell.angle_alpha   90.00
_cell.angle_beta   90.00
_cell.angle_gamma   90.00
#
_symmetry.space_group_name_H-M   'P 1'
#
loop_
_entity.id
_entity.type
_entity.pdbx_description
1 polymer ?
#
loop_
_entity_poly.entity_id
_entity_poly.type
_entity_poly.pdbx_seq_one_letter_code
_entity_poly.pdbx_strand_id
1 'polypeptide(L)'
;MRESLEKYVVVIEGMSDVLRLEVHHIAATAVCSNKPTDAQFQTLAKFARQAANSKVTLFPDCDEPGEAGFRDLLWKLAEHQVEVRLGWSSGMFDGQFSGHQTENFTVEEWKLITH
;
A
#
# COMPACT_ATOMS: atom_id res chain seq x y z
N MET A 1 11.71 -7.48 -7.36
CA MET A 1 11.39 -7.34 -5.93
C MET A 1 12.49 -6.61 -5.16
N ARG A 2 13.76 -7.03 -5.24
CA ARG A 2 14.87 -6.38 -4.51
C ARG A 2 15.01 -4.87 -4.78
N GLU A 3 14.91 -4.46 -6.04
CA GLU A 3 14.99 -3.04 -6.41
C GLU A 3 13.79 -2.21 -5.87
N SER A 4 12.60 -2.81 -5.80
CA SER A 4 11.43 -2.17 -5.20
C SER A 4 11.63 -2.03 -3.69
N LEU A 5 12.05 -3.08 -2.98
CA LEU A 5 12.33 -3.03 -1.53
C LEU A 5 13.35 -1.96 -1.17
N GLU A 6 14.39 -1.77 -1.99
CA GLU A 6 15.40 -0.72 -1.75
C GLU A 6 14.81 0.70 -1.80
N LYS A 7 13.63 0.88 -2.40
CA LYS A 7 12.94 2.16 -2.57
C LYS A 7 11.72 2.30 -1.65
N TYR A 8 10.88 1.27 -1.55
CA TYR A 8 9.64 1.26 -0.77
C TYR A 8 9.07 -0.16 -0.63
N VAL A 9 8.19 -0.35 0.35
CA VAL A 9 7.26 -1.48 0.37
C VAL A 9 5.84 -1.02 0.10
N VAL A 10 5.11 -1.76 -0.73
CA VAL A 10 3.67 -1.55 -0.95
C VAL A 10 2.88 -2.28 0.15
N VAL A 11 1.93 -1.58 0.76
CA VAL A 11 0.98 -2.17 1.70
C VAL A 11 -0.41 -2.09 1.09
N ILE A 12 -1.12 -3.21 1.14
CA ILE A 12 -2.40 -3.47 0.46
C ILE A 12 -3.37 -4.20 1.39
N GLU A 13 -4.64 -4.27 1.00
CA GLU A 13 -5.68 -4.88 1.83
C GLU A 13 -5.64 -6.41 1.80
N GLY A 14 -5.58 -7.03 0.62
CA GLY A 14 -5.68 -8.47 0.45
C GLY A 14 -4.38 -9.17 0.07
N MET A 15 -4.28 -10.46 0.39
CA MET A 15 -3.15 -11.30 -0.06
C MET A 15 -3.21 -11.63 -1.56
N SER A 16 -4.41 -11.63 -2.15
CA SER A 16 -4.58 -11.80 -3.61
C SER A 16 -3.81 -10.71 -4.36
N ASP A 17 -3.87 -9.48 -3.87
CA ASP A 17 -3.17 -8.34 -4.44
C ASP A 17 -1.63 -8.50 -4.31
N VAL A 18 -1.13 -9.11 -3.23
CA VAL A 18 0.31 -9.37 -3.03
C VAL A 18 0.82 -10.32 -4.11
N LEU A 19 0.08 -11.40 -4.37
CA LEU A 19 0.44 -12.38 -5.39
C LEU A 19 0.43 -11.77 -6.79
N ARG A 20 -0.52 -10.86 -7.06
CA ARG A 20 -0.56 -10.12 -8.32
C ARG A 20 0.66 -9.21 -8.49
N LEU A 21 1.05 -8.50 -7.43
CA LEU A 21 2.21 -7.62 -7.43
C LEU A 21 3.55 -8.36 -7.59
N GLU A 22 3.63 -9.62 -7.16
CA GLU A 22 4.82 -10.46 -7.37
C GLU A 22 5.06 -10.73 -8.86
N VAL A 23 4.00 -10.88 -9.67
CA VAL A 23 4.10 -11.00 -11.14
C VAL A 23 4.78 -9.75 -11.74
N HIS A 24 4.69 -8.61 -11.06
CA HIS A 24 5.28 -7.34 -11.47
C HIS A 24 6.60 -7.04 -10.75
N HIS A 25 7.12 -7.98 -9.96
CA HIS A 25 8.33 -7.84 -9.17
C HIS A 25 8.30 -6.66 -8.18
N ILE A 26 7.11 -6.24 -7.75
CA ILE A 26 6.89 -5.19 -6.77
C ILE A 26 6.83 -5.83 -5.39
N ALA A 27 7.55 -5.25 -4.43
CA ALA A 27 7.55 -5.77 -3.08
C ALA A 27 6.31 -5.30 -2.33
N ALA A 28 5.44 -6.24 -1.96
CA ALA A 28 4.18 -5.94 -1.32
C ALA A 28 3.92 -6.80 -0.07
N THR A 29 3.11 -6.29 0.84
CA THR A 29 2.60 -7.01 2.01
C THR A 29 1.14 -6.61 2.23
N ALA A 30 0.35 -7.51 2.82
CA ALA A 30 -1.05 -7.24 3.11
C ALA A 30 -1.31 -7.03 4.60
N VAL A 31 -2.33 -6.23 4.91
CA VAL A 31 -2.87 -6.09 6.27
C VAL A 31 -4.06 -7.02 6.51
N CYS A 32 -4.62 -7.61 5.44
CA CYS A 32 -5.71 -8.59 5.45
C CYS A 32 -6.97 -8.10 6.18
N SER A 33 -7.18 -6.78 6.24
CA SER A 33 -8.24 -6.13 7.00
C SER A 33 -8.29 -4.64 6.64
N ASN A 34 -9.49 -4.07 6.58
CA ASN A 34 -9.70 -2.63 6.52
C ASN A 34 -9.55 -1.94 7.90
N LYS A 35 -9.33 -2.71 8.97
CA LYS A 35 -9.02 -2.23 10.33
C LYS A 35 -7.77 -2.93 10.85
N PRO A 36 -6.58 -2.38 10.57
CA PRO A 36 -5.32 -2.92 11.07
C PRO A 36 -5.27 -2.89 12.60
N THR A 37 -4.92 -4.03 13.21
CA THR A 37 -4.62 -4.08 14.65
C THR A 37 -3.31 -3.36 14.95
N ASP A 38 -3.12 -2.92 16.19
CA ASP A 38 -1.87 -2.26 16.60
C ASP A 38 -0.66 -3.21 16.46
N ALA A 39 -0.84 -4.52 16.64
CA ALA A 39 0.20 -5.52 16.42
C ALA A 39 0.62 -5.62 14.94
N GLN A 40 -0.34 -5.60 14.01
CA GLN A 40 -0.07 -5.58 12.58
C GLN A 40 0.65 -4.29 12.18
N PHE A 41 0.18 -3.16 12.70
CA PHE A 41 0.81 -1.86 12.51
C PHE A 41 2.28 -1.85 12.98
N GLN A 42 2.57 -2.29 14.21
CA GLN A 42 3.93 -2.34 14.74
C GLN A 42 4.85 -3.25 13.91
N THR A 43 4.29 -4.37 13.44
CA THR A 43 5.00 -5.31 12.56
C THR A 43 5.33 -4.65 11.22
N LEU A 44 4.39 -3.91 10.61
CA LEU A 44 4.62 -3.16 9.38
C LEU A 44 5.69 -2.08 9.57
N ALA A 45 5.62 -1.30 10.64
CA ALA A 45 6.62 -0.27 10.94
C ALA A 45 8.02 -0.85 11.17
N LYS A 46 8.11 -2.01 11.83
CA LYS A 46 9.38 -2.74 11.98
C LYS A 46 9.88 -3.25 10.63
N PHE A 47 9.00 -3.83 9.82
CA PHE A 47 9.34 -4.36 8.51
C PHE A 47 9.84 -3.26 7.55
N ALA A 48 9.14 -2.13 7.48
CA ALA A 48 9.54 -0.98 6.66
C ALA A 48 10.94 -0.47 7.03
N ARG A 49 11.25 -0.38 8.33
CA ARG A 49 12.59 -0.01 8.82
C ARG A 49 13.68 -0.98 8.41
N GLN A 50 13.39 -2.27 8.44
CA GLN A 50 14.36 -3.33 8.13
C GLN A 50 14.58 -3.54 6.64
N ALA A 51 13.52 -3.41 5.84
CA ALA A 51 13.52 -3.85 4.44
C ALA A 51 13.45 -2.71 3.43
N ALA A 52 12.92 -1.54 3.81
CA ALA A 52 12.57 -0.47 2.87
C ALA A 52 12.96 0.94 3.33
N ASN A 53 14.02 1.06 4.13
CA ASN A 53 14.53 2.35 4.64
C ASN A 53 13.43 3.22 5.27
N SER A 54 12.50 2.59 5.99
CA SER A 54 11.33 3.22 6.61
C SER A 54 10.36 3.86 5.61
N LYS A 55 10.27 3.35 4.37
CA LYS A 55 9.37 3.89 3.33
C LYS A 55 8.26 2.91 3.00
N VAL A 56 7.02 3.39 3.07
CA VAL A 56 5.82 2.63 2.77
C VAL A 56 4.96 3.40 1.78
N THR A 57 4.44 2.69 0.77
CA THR A 57 3.36 3.21 -0.07
C THR A 57 2.09 2.42 0.17
N LEU A 58 1.02 3.11 0.55
CA LEU A 58 -0.28 2.54 0.85
C LEU A 58 -1.16 2.52 -0.41
N PHE A 59 -1.76 1.36 -0.69
CA PHE A 59 -2.71 1.16 -1.77
C PHE A 59 -4.00 0.56 -1.18
N PRO A 60 -4.96 1.40 -0.76
CA PRO A 60 -6.28 0.92 -0.36
C PRO A 60 -7.08 0.47 -1.57
N ASP A 61 -8.13 -0.31 -1.36
CA ASP A 61 -9.21 -0.35 -2.33
C ASP A 61 -9.88 1.04 -2.39
N CYS A 62 -10.22 1.50 -3.59
CA CYS A 62 -10.75 2.85 -3.82
C CYS A 62 -12.26 2.91 -3.51
N ASP A 63 -12.63 2.46 -2.32
CA ASP A 63 -13.95 2.58 -1.72
C ASP A 63 -13.87 3.28 -0.34
N GLU A 64 -15.01 3.67 0.21
CA GLU A 64 -15.06 4.40 1.48
C GLU A 64 -14.45 3.61 2.66
N PRO A 65 -14.76 2.31 2.86
CA PRO A 65 -14.12 1.51 3.90
C PRO A 65 -12.60 1.37 3.78
N GLY A 66 -12.08 1.09 2.59
CA GLY A 66 -10.66 0.91 2.33
C GLY A 66 -9.88 2.19 2.55
N GLU A 67 -10.34 3.30 1.97
CA GLU A 67 -9.71 4.61 2.15
C GLU A 67 -9.71 5.10 3.59
N ALA A 68 -10.80 4.88 4.34
CA ALA A 68 -10.87 5.24 5.74
C ALA A 68 -9.85 4.44 6.58
N GLY A 69 -9.79 3.12 6.37
CA GLY A 69 -8.85 2.24 7.06
C GLY A 69 -7.38 2.60 6.79
N PHE A 70 -7.06 2.94 5.55
CA PHE A 70 -5.69 3.27 5.16
C PHE A 70 -5.29 4.70 5.54
N ARG A 71 -6.25 5.61 5.67
CA ARG A 71 -6.00 6.93 6.27
C ARG A 71 -5.59 6.81 7.74
N ASP A 72 -6.25 5.94 8.51
CA ASP A 72 -5.87 5.68 9.89
C ASP A 72 -4.49 5.01 9.98
N LEU A 73 -4.22 4.05 9.08
CA LEU A 73 -2.91 3.40 8.97
C LEU A 73 -1.79 4.38 8.62
N LEU A 74 -2.06 5.32 7.71
CA LEU A 74 -1.13 6.37 7.32
C LEU A 74 -0.71 7.19 8.53
N TRP A 75 -1.67 7.66 9.32
CA TRP A 75 -1.40 8.45 10.52
C TRP A 75 -0.54 7.69 11.52
N LYS A 76 -0.91 6.44 11.84
CA LYS A 76 -0.15 5.61 12.79
C LYS A 76 1.30 5.37 12.31
N LEU A 77 1.51 5.11 11.02
CA LEU A 77 2.85 4.89 10.45
C LEU A 77 3.70 6.17 10.47
N ALA A 78 3.11 7.32 10.15
CA ALA A 78 3.79 8.60 10.22
C ALA A 78 4.23 8.93 11.65
N GLU A 79 3.40 8.67 12.67
CA GLU A 79 3.77 8.85 14.09
C GLU A 79 4.99 8.02 14.51
N HIS A 80 5.21 6.88 13.85
CA HIS A 80 6.34 5.99 14.09
C HIS A 80 7.54 6.24 13.16
N GLN A 81 7.63 7.43 12.57
CA GLN A 81 8.74 7.88 11.71
C GLN A 81 8.93 7.02 10.45
N VAL A 82 7.85 6.46 9.93
CA VAL A 82 7.83 5.84 8.60
C VAL A 82 7.46 6.94 7.60
N GLU A 83 8.23 7.08 6.51
CA GLU A 83 7.82 7.88 5.35
C GLU A 83 6.69 7.14 4.66
N VAL A 84 5.47 7.66 4.78
CA VAL A 84 4.28 7.07 4.17
C VAL A 84 3.84 7.90 2.99
N ARG A 85 3.54 7.22 1.88
CA ARG A 85 2.87 7.81 0.73
C ARG A 85 1.56 7.08 0.49
N LEU A 86 0.53 7.82 0.09
CA LEU A 86 -0.67 7.24 -0.48
C LEU A 86 -0.43 7.10 -1.99
N GLY A 87 -0.43 5.86 -2.50
CA GLY A 87 -0.22 5.61 -3.92
C GLY A 87 -1.40 6.12 -4.75
N TRP A 88 -2.61 5.92 -4.26
CA TRP A 88 -3.84 6.34 -4.95
C TRP A 88 -5.02 6.49 -3.99
N SER A 89 -6.08 7.10 -4.49
CA SER A 89 -7.43 7.06 -3.91
C SER A 89 -8.46 7.33 -5.02
N SER A 90 -9.74 7.15 -4.70
CA SER A 90 -10.89 7.48 -5.55
C SER A 90 -10.91 8.93 -6.03
N GLY A 91 -10.23 9.85 -5.33
CA GLY A 91 -10.13 11.26 -5.71
C GLY A 91 -8.89 11.62 -6.53
N MET A 92 -7.94 10.71 -6.71
CA MET A 92 -6.75 10.94 -7.54
C MET A 92 -7.06 10.63 -9.02
N PHE A 93 -6.20 11.12 -9.93
CA PHE A 93 -6.32 10.86 -11.38
C PHE A 93 -7.71 11.20 -11.94
N ASP A 94 -8.25 12.36 -11.55
CA ASP A 94 -9.59 12.84 -11.97
C ASP A 94 -10.72 11.83 -11.69
N GLY A 95 -10.55 10.95 -10.70
CA GLY A 95 -11.54 9.96 -10.31
C GLY A 95 -11.56 8.69 -11.16
N GLN A 96 -10.57 8.50 -12.05
CA GLN A 96 -10.45 7.33 -12.93
C GLN A 96 -10.55 6.00 -12.17
N PHE A 97 -10.06 5.97 -10.93
CA PHE A 97 -9.94 4.78 -10.11
C PHE A 97 -11.02 4.63 -9.05
N SER A 98 -12.06 5.46 -9.06
CA SER A 98 -13.17 5.31 -8.12
C SER A 98 -13.79 3.91 -8.21
N GLY A 99 -13.93 3.24 -7.06
CA GLY A 99 -14.46 1.86 -6.97
C GLY A 99 -13.52 0.77 -7.50
N HIS A 100 -12.28 1.10 -7.88
CA HIS A 100 -11.31 0.10 -8.29
C HIS A 100 -10.70 -0.62 -7.10
N GLN A 101 -10.37 -1.90 -7.32
CA GLN A 101 -9.64 -2.72 -6.38
C GLN A 101 -8.23 -2.95 -6.88
N THR A 102 -7.32 -3.18 -5.94
CA THR A 102 -5.89 -3.27 -6.23
C THR A 102 -5.54 -4.48 -7.13
N GLU A 103 -6.31 -5.56 -7.05
CA GLU A 103 -6.16 -6.77 -7.87
C GLU A 103 -6.52 -6.58 -9.35
N ASN A 104 -7.33 -5.56 -9.66
CA ASN A 104 -7.84 -5.32 -11.00
C ASN A 104 -6.90 -4.49 -11.87
N PHE A 105 -5.80 -4.00 -11.31
CA PHE A 105 -4.84 -3.19 -12.05
C PHE A 105 -4.13 -3.95 -13.18
N THR A 106 -4.01 -3.25 -14.30
CA THR A 106 -3.07 -3.56 -15.37
C THR A 106 -1.65 -3.14 -15.00
N VAL A 107 -0.66 -3.67 -15.73
CA VAL A 107 0.76 -3.30 -15.56
C VAL A 107 0.97 -1.81 -15.83
N GLU A 108 0.28 -1.30 -16.83
CA GLU A 108 0.36 0.07 -17.30
C GLU A 108 -0.14 1.05 -16.23
N GLU A 109 -1.26 0.74 -15.59
CA GLU A 109 -1.79 1.53 -14.48
C GLU A 109 -0.87 1.47 -13.26
N TRP A 110 -0.29 0.31 -12.94
CA TRP A 110 0.71 0.22 -11.87
C TRP A 110 1.91 1.13 -12.09
N LYS A 111 2.40 1.24 -13.34
CA LYS A 111 3.51 2.13 -13.68
C LYS A 111 3.13 3.61 -13.57
N LEU A 112 1.88 3.96 -13.91
CA LEU A 112 1.37 5.33 -13.76
C LEU A 112 1.41 5.79 -12.31
N ILE A 113 1.12 4.89 -11.37
CA ILE A 113 0.91 5.24 -9.96
C ILE A 113 2.19 5.17 -9.13
N THR A 114 3.16 4.37 -9.56
CA THR A 114 4.42 4.14 -8.81
C THR A 114 5.61 4.97 -9.30
N HIS A 115 5.43 5.83 -10.31
CA HIS A 115 6.43 6.78 -10.83
C HIS A 115 6.09 8.22 -10.45
#